data_AF-A0A5J4S7F8-F1
#
_entry.id   AF-A0A5J4S7F8-F1
#
_cell.length_a   1.000
_cell.length_b   1.000
_cell.length_c   1.000
_cell.angle_alpha   90.00
_cell.angle_beta   90.00
_cell.angle_gamma   90.00
#
_symmetry.space_group_name_H-M   'P 1'
#
loop_
_entity.id
_entity.type
_entity.pdbx_description
1 polymer ?
#
loop_
_entity_poly.entity_id
_entity_poly.type
_entity_poly.pdbx_seq_one_letter_code
_entity_poly.pdbx_strand_id
1 'polypeptide(L)'
;MTIVTVWATLLSAQHSLRLAGRIDREVLVKRHTVQLDKLSNSELLQVGNGEIAFGIDATGLQTFYGNTMSHWGWHSVSCPVESGYAVLKLEEFDFHGRILPYRSSSEE
;
A
#
# COMPACT_ATOMS: atom_id res chain seq x y z
N MET A 1 -6.82 -62.03 -30.24
CA MET A 1 -5.77 -61.27 -30.95
C MET A 1 -6.05 -59.79 -30.72
N THR A 2 -5.36 -59.19 -29.74
CA THR A 2 -4.29 -58.17 -29.94
C THR A 2 -4.91 -56.81 -30.33
N ILE A 3 -4.88 -55.75 -29.51
CA ILE A 3 -3.70 -55.11 -28.91
C ILE A 3 -4.11 -54.20 -27.73
N VAL A 4 -3.32 -54.32 -26.68
CA VAL A 4 -3.23 -53.47 -25.49
C VAL A 4 -2.38 -52.23 -25.82
N THR A 5 -2.49 -51.17 -25.01
CA THR A 5 -1.54 -50.04 -24.84
C THR A 5 -1.39 -49.02 -25.97
N VAL A 6 -1.98 -47.83 -25.79
CA VAL A 6 -1.22 -46.57 -25.71
C VAL A 6 -1.96 -45.63 -24.74
N TRP A 7 -1.37 -45.41 -23.56
CA TRP A 7 -1.69 -44.28 -22.70
C TRP A 7 -0.88 -43.08 -23.19
N ALA A 8 -1.51 -41.93 -23.42
CA ALA A 8 -0.81 -40.66 -23.55
C ALA A 8 -1.66 -39.56 -22.90
N THR A 9 -1.59 -39.57 -21.57
CA THR A 9 -1.38 -38.37 -20.74
C THR A 9 -1.85 -37.05 -21.34
N LEU A 10 -3.08 -36.62 -21.02
CA LEU A 10 -3.46 -35.20 -20.93
C LEU A 10 -4.94 -35.07 -20.56
N LEU A 11 -5.28 -35.37 -19.30
CA LEU A 11 -6.31 -34.60 -18.58
C LEU A 11 -6.37 -34.99 -17.09
N SER A 12 -5.26 -34.90 -16.38
CA SER A 12 -5.30 -34.73 -14.92
C SER A 12 -5.03 -33.27 -14.57
N ALA A 13 -5.75 -32.35 -15.22
CA ALA A 13 -6.05 -31.07 -14.60
C ALA A 13 -7.31 -31.29 -13.75
N GLN A 14 -7.16 -32.04 -12.66
CA GLN A 14 -8.09 -31.95 -11.54
C GLN A 14 -7.98 -30.51 -11.02
N HIS A 15 -8.73 -29.60 -11.63
CA HIS A 15 -9.18 -28.43 -10.92
C HIS A 15 -10.00 -28.98 -9.77
N SER A 16 -9.39 -29.03 -8.59
CA SER A 16 -10.12 -29.21 -7.35
C SER A 16 -11.23 -28.18 -7.35
N LEU A 17 -12.45 -28.61 -7.67
CA LEU A 17 -13.66 -27.90 -7.33
C LEU A 17 -13.63 -27.77 -5.82
N ARG A 18 -13.06 -26.67 -5.33
CA ARG A 18 -13.21 -26.30 -3.93
C ARG A 18 -14.70 -26.06 -3.77
N LEU A 19 -15.38 -27.02 -3.14
CA LEU A 19 -16.58 -26.73 -2.37
C LEU A 19 -16.34 -25.41 -1.67
N ALA A 20 -17.26 -24.45 -1.83
CA ALA A 20 -17.21 -23.16 -1.16
C ALA A 20 -17.43 -23.35 0.35
N GLY A 21 -16.51 -24.06 1.00
CA GLY A 21 -16.38 -24.14 2.44
C GLY A 21 -15.87 -22.82 2.98
N ARG A 22 -16.17 -22.56 4.25
CA ARG A 22 -15.77 -21.35 4.97
C ARG A 22 -14.28 -21.06 4.72
N ILE A 23 -13.97 -19.83 4.32
CA ILE A 23 -12.59 -19.40 4.07
C ILE A 23 -11.75 -19.64 5.33
N ASP A 24 -10.63 -20.33 5.18
CA ASP A 24 -9.59 -20.38 6.19
C ASP A 24 -8.87 -19.02 6.22
N ARG A 25 -9.35 -18.13 7.10
CA ARG A 25 -8.85 -16.77 7.23
C ARG A 25 -7.43 -16.75 7.80
N GLU A 26 -7.08 -17.72 8.65
CA GLU A 26 -5.76 -17.78 9.27
C GLU A 26 -4.70 -18.07 8.22
N VAL A 27 -4.90 -19.09 7.38
CA VAL A 27 -3.99 -19.42 6.28
C VAL A 27 -3.88 -18.27 5.28
N LEU A 28 -4.99 -17.60 4.97
CA LEU A 28 -5.02 -16.46 4.05
C LEU A 28 -4.25 -15.24 4.59
N VAL A 29 -4.32 -14.97 5.89
CA VAL A 29 -3.57 -13.86 6.49
C VAL A 29 -2.09 -14.23 6.62
N LYS A 30 -1.78 -15.45 7.09
CA LYS A 30 -0.39 -15.91 7.29
C LYS A 30 0.46 -15.91 6.03
N ARG A 31 -0.13 -16.18 4.85
CA ARG A 31 0.64 -16.14 3.58
C ARG A 31 1.12 -14.72 3.20
N HIS A 32 0.58 -13.66 3.83
CA HIS A 32 0.96 -12.27 3.59
C HIS A 32 1.65 -11.64 4.81
N THR A 33 2.17 -12.46 5.73
CA THR A 33 2.96 -11.97 6.85
C THR A 33 4.23 -11.31 6.33
N VAL A 34 4.37 -10.01 6.58
CA VAL A 34 5.59 -9.26 6.27
C VAL A 34 6.66 -9.61 7.31
N GLN A 35 7.84 -10.01 6.83
CA GLN A 35 9.00 -10.30 7.68
C GLN A 35 10.06 -9.23 7.47
N LEU A 36 10.54 -8.66 8.58
CA LEU A 36 11.63 -7.67 8.59
C LEU A 36 12.83 -8.32 9.25
N ASP A 37 13.92 -8.51 8.50
CA ASP A 37 15.15 -9.13 9.01
C ASP A 37 16.06 -8.14 9.74
N LYS A 38 15.85 -6.84 9.52
CA LYS A 38 16.63 -5.74 10.11
C LYS A 38 15.74 -4.55 10.39
N LEU A 39 16.10 -3.81 11.43
CA LEU A 39 15.48 -2.51 11.73
C LEU A 39 16.17 -1.43 10.92
N SER A 40 15.36 -0.59 10.28
CA SER A 40 15.83 0.56 9.51
C SER A 40 15.01 1.79 9.86
N ASN A 41 15.69 2.92 10.07
CA ASN A 41 15.05 4.22 10.25
C ASN A 41 14.61 4.85 8.92
N SER A 42 14.67 4.11 7.81
CA SER A 42 14.19 4.56 6.50
C SER A 42 13.19 3.58 5.86
N GLU A 43 12.86 2.48 6.52
CA GLU A 43 11.89 1.50 6.05
C GLU A 43 10.88 1.19 7.16
N LEU A 44 9.68 1.74 7.04
CA LEU A 44 8.58 1.49 7.97
C LEU A 44 7.45 0.77 7.26
N LEU A 45 6.83 -0.18 7.96
CA LEU A 45 5.60 -0.78 7.51
C LEU A 45 4.48 0.25 7.66
N GLN A 46 3.60 0.34 6.68
CA GLN A 46 2.36 1.09 6.82
C GLN A 46 1.21 0.12 7.04
N VAL A 47 0.41 0.41 8.06
CA VAL A 47 -0.84 -0.30 8.30
C VAL A 47 -1.99 0.68 8.22
N GLY A 48 -3.11 0.22 7.69
CA GLY A 48 -4.29 1.04 7.52
C GLY A 48 -5.52 0.23 7.14
N ASN A 49 -6.67 0.86 7.27
CA ASN A 49 -7.97 0.25 6.99
C ASN A 49 -8.77 1.01 5.92
N GLY A 50 -8.12 1.95 5.22
CA GLY A 50 -8.74 2.87 4.28
C GLY A 50 -9.10 4.24 4.88
N GLU A 51 -9.33 4.31 6.20
CA GLU A 51 -9.70 5.54 6.90
C GLU A 51 -8.56 6.13 7.75
N ILE A 52 -7.61 5.28 8.13
CA ILE A 52 -6.36 5.63 8.78
C ILE A 52 -5.22 4.87 8.12
N ALA A 53 -4.07 5.51 8.03
CA ALA A 53 -2.78 4.93 7.69
C ALA A 53 -1.74 5.47 8.67
N PHE A 54 -0.97 4.58 9.30
CA PHE A 54 0.14 5.00 10.16
C PHE A 54 1.35 4.07 9.98
N GLY A 55 2.54 4.64 10.18
CA GLY A 55 3.79 3.91 10.14
C GLY A 55 4.01 3.13 11.43
N ILE A 56 4.35 1.86 11.35
CA ILE A 56 4.66 1.00 12.49
C ILE A 56 6.11 0.54 12.42
N ASP A 57 6.87 0.77 13.50
CA ASP A 57 8.20 0.21 13.69
C ASP A 57 8.18 -0.98 14.67
N ALA A 58 9.35 -1.50 15.04
CA ALA A 58 9.47 -2.66 15.92
C ALA A 58 8.92 -2.46 17.34
N THR A 59 8.67 -1.22 17.76
CA THR A 59 7.96 -0.93 19.02
C THR A 59 6.46 -1.20 18.92
N GLY A 60 5.93 -1.37 17.70
CA GLY A 60 4.49 -1.46 17.46
C GLY A 60 3.80 -0.09 17.36
N LEU A 61 4.57 1.01 17.44
CA LEU A 61 4.09 2.39 17.30
C LEU A 61 4.92 3.14 16.24
N GLN A 62 4.58 4.41 16.02
CA GLN A 62 5.30 5.31 15.12
C GLN A 62 6.36 6.11 15.90
N THR A 63 7.56 5.54 16.11
CA THR A 63 8.61 6.13 16.95
C THR A 63 9.67 6.89 16.15
N PHE A 64 10.16 6.34 15.03
CA PHE A 64 11.33 6.92 14.34
C PHE A 64 10.98 8.10 13.42
N TYR A 65 10.11 7.89 12.44
CA TYR A 65 9.70 8.88 11.45
C TYR A 65 8.37 8.47 10.81
N GLY A 66 7.82 9.31 9.94
CA GLY A 66 6.57 9.03 9.23
C GLY A 66 5.44 9.95 9.62
N ASN A 67 4.29 9.78 8.97
CA ASN A 67 3.08 10.55 9.23
C ASN A 67 1.94 9.58 9.50
N THR A 68 1.11 9.91 10.49
CA THR A 68 -0.20 9.28 10.65
C THR A 68 -1.18 10.11 9.84
N MET A 69 -1.79 9.49 8.83
CA MET A 69 -2.82 10.11 8.01
C MET A 69 -4.16 9.48 8.34
N SER A 70 -5.18 10.31 8.53
CA SER A 70 -6.54 9.82 8.75
C SER A 70 -7.53 10.75 8.09
N HIS A 71 -8.55 10.22 7.39
CA HIS A 71 -9.50 11.09 6.69
C HIS A 71 -10.24 12.05 7.65
N TRP A 72 -10.53 11.57 8.86
CA TRP A 72 -11.18 12.33 9.93
C TRP A 72 -10.28 13.39 10.59
N GLY A 73 -8.97 13.34 10.37
CA GLY A 73 -8.03 14.38 10.81
C GLY A 73 -7.90 15.55 9.84
N TRP A 74 -8.52 15.47 8.66
CA TRP A 74 -8.49 16.56 7.70
C TRP A 74 -9.53 17.61 8.08
N HIS A 75 -9.07 18.81 8.40
CA HIS A 75 -9.90 19.98 8.53
C HIS A 75 -9.53 20.97 7.43
N SER A 76 -10.54 21.43 6.69
CA SER A 76 -10.37 22.54 5.75
C SER A 76 -10.80 23.81 6.45
N VAL A 77 -9.87 24.75 6.63
CA VAL A 77 -10.22 26.13 6.95
C VAL A 77 -10.30 26.91 5.65
N SER A 78 -11.21 27.88 5.58
CA SER A 78 -11.23 28.84 4.48
C SER A 78 -9.85 29.50 4.36
N CYS A 79 -9.38 29.73 3.13
CA CYS A 79 -8.11 30.40 2.91
C CYS A 79 -8.12 31.75 3.67
N PRO A 80 -7.13 32.02 4.56
CA PRO A 80 -7.17 33.20 5.42
C PRO A 80 -6.99 34.53 4.68
N VAL A 81 -6.57 34.50 3.41
CA VAL A 81 -6.25 35.68 2.59
C VAL A 81 -7.10 35.72 1.34
N GLU A 82 -7.60 36.92 1.00
CA GLU A 82 -8.37 37.19 -0.22
C GLU A 82 -7.58 36.85 -1.51
N SER A 83 -6.25 36.75 -1.43
CA SER A 83 -5.36 36.40 -2.55
C SER A 83 -5.26 34.89 -2.84
N GLY A 84 -5.82 34.01 -2.00
CA GLY A 84 -5.92 32.58 -2.27
C GLY A 84 -4.59 31.88 -2.56
N TYR A 85 -4.61 30.84 -3.39
CA TYR A 85 -3.41 30.08 -3.82
C TYR A 85 -2.46 30.88 -4.74
N ALA A 86 -2.81 32.11 -5.13
CA ALA A 86 -2.00 32.91 -6.04
C ALA A 86 -0.67 33.35 -5.41
N VAL A 87 -0.59 33.40 -4.07
CA VAL A 87 0.62 33.75 -3.31
C VAL A 87 1.66 32.63 -3.25
N LEU A 88 1.26 31.39 -3.54
CA LEU A 88 2.18 30.25 -3.53
C LEU A 88 3.00 30.22 -4.82
N LYS A 89 4.31 30.12 -4.68
CA LYS A 89 5.24 29.99 -5.81
C LYS A 89 5.17 28.59 -6.39
N LEU A 90 5.37 28.52 -7.71
CA LEU A 90 5.55 27.26 -8.42
C LEU A 90 6.98 26.77 -8.19
N GLU A 91 7.12 25.70 -7.44
CA GLU A 91 8.38 25.00 -7.23
C GLU A 91 8.42 23.78 -8.15
N GLU A 92 9.56 23.57 -8.79
CA GLU A 92 9.77 22.50 -9.75
C GLU A 92 10.19 21.21 -9.04
N PHE A 93 9.42 20.15 -9.21
CA PHE A 93 9.73 18.83 -8.69
C PHE A 93 9.96 17.84 -9.83
N ASP A 94 11.01 17.04 -9.72
CA ASP A 94 11.23 15.91 -10.62
C ASP A 94 10.37 14.72 -10.19
N PHE A 95 9.41 14.37 -11.04
CA PHE A 95 8.60 13.16 -10.95
C PHE A 95 8.96 12.19 -12.07
N HIS A 96 9.96 11.34 -11.81
CA HIS A 96 10.40 10.28 -12.71
C HIS A 96 10.85 10.80 -14.09
N GLY A 97 11.67 11.84 -14.11
CA GLY A 97 12.19 12.48 -15.31
C GLY A 97 11.24 13.52 -15.94
N ARG A 98 10.14 13.85 -15.26
CA ARG A 98 9.23 14.91 -15.66
C ARG A 98 9.24 16.01 -14.61
N ILE A 99 9.63 17.21 -15.02
CA ILE A 99 9.58 18.38 -14.16
C ILE A 99 8.15 18.89 -14.12
N LEU A 100 7.55 18.89 -12.92
CA LEU A 100 6.20 19.37 -12.68
C LEU A 100 6.24 20.52 -11.66
N PRO A 101 5.67 21.68 -12.01
CA PRO A 101 5.60 22.80 -11.08
C PRO A 101 4.40 22.64 -10.12
N TYR A 102 4.65 22.65 -8.82
CA TYR A 102 3.62 22.62 -7.77
C TYR A 102 3.63 23.90 -6.96
N ARG A 103 2.44 24.37 -6.56
CA ARG A 103 2.30 25.50 -5.64
C ARG A 103 2.50 25.04 -4.20
N SER A 104 3.77 24.82 -3.80
CA SER A 104 4.15 24.23 -2.52
C SER A 104 4.80 25.21 -1.54
N SER A 105 5.45 26.27 -2.02
CA SER A 105 6.13 27.24 -1.15
C SER A 105 5.34 28.54 -1.03
N SER A 106 5.06 28.96 0.20
CA SER A 106 4.75 30.35 0.54
C SER A 106 6.06 31.09 0.77
N GLU A 107 6.15 32.37 0.43
CA GLU A 107 7.26 33.20 0.93
C GLU A 107 7.27 33.15 2.47
N GLU A 108 8.49 33.19 3.01
CA GLU A 108 8.79 33.23 4.45
C GLU A 108 7.97 34.30 5.19
#